data_AF-A0A1Q2LJJ0-F1
#
_entry.id   AF-A0A1Q2LJJ0-F1
#
_cell.length_a   1.000
_cell.length_b   1.000
_cell.length_c   1.000
_cell.angle_alpha   90.00
_cell.angle_beta   90.00
_cell.angle_gamma   90.00
#
_symmetry.space_group_name_H-M   'P 1'
#
loop_
_entity.id
_entity.type
_entity.pdbx_description
1 polymer ?
#
loop_
_entity_poly.entity_id
_entity_poly.type
_entity_poly.pdbx_seq_one_letter_code
_entity_poly.pdbx_strand_id
1 'polypeptide(L)'
;MKGKVLAPNLISGEDGNRYTFEASDVSNLEGRSVENLTGCEVDFEASEKVAKNIFITGGSINMANLQGQLMANDTQSIRFKFLLSIGLYFGGNFIFLIPFLGWVLGGVLIIAGFVLFVLAVLGTKRTSESPTLFKNFILSIAVVVVALILAMIFGGTALLGGMAYSSDGGFGLVVAVILLIVGSIAALVYNLLFFRELAFVTEQKFLLWAFYANIIGSITAVIFIGWLVIVAALILWIIGFYQMKNIRKRTATDVMPWF
;
A
#
# COMPACT_ATOMS: atom_id res chain seq x y z
N MET A 1 -30.62 -17.28 13.63
CA MET A 1 -30.71 -18.23 12.50
C MET A 1 -29.44 -18.12 11.72
N LYS A 2 -28.88 -19.24 11.27
CA LYS A 2 -27.64 -19.23 10.50
C LYS A 2 -27.92 -19.16 9.00
N GLY A 3 -26.98 -18.58 8.26
CA GLY A 3 -27.04 -18.50 6.83
C GLY A 3 -25.74 -18.03 6.21
N LYS A 4 -25.76 -17.88 4.89
CA LYS A 4 -24.61 -17.42 4.10
C LYS A 4 -25.03 -16.28 3.20
N VAL A 5 -24.23 -15.22 3.18
CA VAL A 5 -24.45 -14.09 2.26
C VAL A 5 -24.15 -14.55 0.84
N LEU A 6 -25.12 -14.45 -0.06
CA LEU A 6 -24.99 -14.89 -1.45
C LEU A 6 -24.59 -13.75 -2.39
N ALA A 7 -25.06 -12.54 -2.11
CA ALA A 7 -24.87 -11.35 -2.92
C ALA A 7 -25.06 -10.12 -2.03
N PRO A 8 -24.73 -8.89 -2.51
CA PRO A 8 -25.01 -7.68 -1.76
C PRO A 8 -26.48 -7.64 -1.33
N ASN A 9 -26.72 -7.38 -0.05
CA ASN A 9 -28.06 -7.32 0.57
C ASN A 9 -28.86 -8.63 0.51
N LEU A 10 -28.26 -9.80 0.25
CA LEU A 10 -28.97 -11.08 0.19
C LEU A 10 -28.29 -12.22 0.96
N ILE A 11 -29.03 -12.84 1.88
CA ILE A 11 -28.64 -14.01 2.68
C ILE A 11 -29.48 -15.22 2.27
N SER A 12 -28.83 -16.37 2.13
CA SER A 12 -29.49 -17.68 2.14
C SER A 12 -29.51 -18.20 3.58
N GLY A 13 -30.70 -18.37 4.15
CA GLY A 13 -30.85 -19.09 5.41
C GLY A 13 -30.58 -20.57 5.22
N GLU A 14 -30.14 -21.25 6.29
CA GLU A 14 -30.05 -22.72 6.32
C GLU A 14 -31.42 -23.40 6.19
N ASP A 15 -32.51 -22.65 6.42
CA ASP A 15 -33.89 -23.07 6.21
C ASP A 15 -34.30 -23.08 4.72
N GLY A 16 -33.38 -22.71 3.82
CA GLY A 16 -33.61 -22.67 2.37
C GLY A 16 -34.29 -21.39 1.88
N ASN A 17 -34.65 -20.47 2.78
CA ASN A 17 -35.27 -19.20 2.41
C ASN A 17 -34.23 -18.12 2.13
N ARG A 18 -34.68 -17.05 1.46
CA ARG A 18 -33.86 -15.89 1.09
C ARG A 18 -34.28 -14.67 1.88
N TYR A 19 -33.30 -13.99 2.46
CA TYR A 19 -33.50 -12.82 3.31
C TYR A 19 -32.75 -11.62 2.76
N THR A 20 -33.42 -10.48 2.68
CA THR A 20 -32.78 -9.20 2.35
C THR A 20 -32.28 -8.51 3.60
N PHE A 21 -31.21 -7.72 3.49
CA PHE A 21 -30.68 -6.94 4.62
C PHE A 21 -30.03 -5.64 4.15
N GLU A 22 -29.86 -4.69 5.07
CA GLU A 22 -29.07 -3.48 4.83
C GLU A 22 -27.75 -3.48 5.62
N ALA A 23 -26.80 -2.64 5.21
CA ALA A 23 -25.51 -2.51 5.90
C ALA A 23 -25.67 -2.15 7.40
N SER A 24 -26.72 -1.39 7.74
CA SER A 24 -27.09 -0.96 9.08
C SER A 24 -27.54 -2.11 9.98
N ASP A 25 -28.02 -3.23 9.42
CA ASP A 25 -28.48 -4.38 10.17
C ASP A 25 -27.31 -5.28 10.64
N VAL A 26 -26.09 -5.02 10.18
CA VAL A 26 -24.90 -5.81 10.50
C VAL A 26 -24.16 -5.21 11.70
N SER A 27 -24.25 -5.90 12.83
CA SER A 27 -23.78 -5.41 14.13
C SER A 27 -22.25 -5.35 14.24
N ASN A 28 -21.54 -6.29 13.59
CA ASN A 28 -20.07 -6.38 13.61
C ASN A 28 -19.46 -6.15 12.23
N LEU A 29 -19.96 -5.15 11.49
CA LEU A 29 -19.48 -4.85 10.14
C LEU A 29 -17.98 -4.49 10.11
N GLU A 30 -17.40 -3.98 11.21
CA GLU A 30 -15.96 -3.67 11.37
C GLU A 30 -15.34 -2.89 10.21
N GLY A 31 -16.13 -2.04 9.54
CA GLY A 31 -15.69 -1.25 8.40
C GLY A 31 -15.62 -2.01 7.06
N ARG A 32 -16.19 -3.21 6.95
CA ARG A 32 -16.41 -3.92 5.67
C ARG A 32 -17.55 -3.26 4.88
N SER A 33 -17.44 -3.26 3.56
CA SER A 33 -18.60 -2.93 2.72
C SER A 33 -19.51 -4.15 2.54
N VAL A 34 -20.76 -3.94 2.14
CA VAL A 34 -21.73 -5.03 1.94
C VAL A 34 -21.24 -6.01 0.87
N GLU A 35 -20.53 -5.53 -0.14
CA GLU A 35 -19.95 -6.36 -1.20
C GLU A 35 -18.95 -7.39 -0.63
N ASN A 36 -18.21 -7.01 0.41
CA ASN A 36 -17.23 -7.88 1.08
C ASN A 36 -17.88 -8.94 1.97
N LEU A 37 -19.18 -8.82 2.26
CA LEU A 37 -19.90 -9.81 3.05
C LEU A 37 -20.23 -11.07 2.23
N THR A 38 -20.17 -10.99 0.90
CA THR A 38 -20.46 -12.14 0.02
C THR A 38 -19.61 -13.35 0.38
N GLY A 39 -20.28 -14.46 0.67
CA GLY A 39 -19.68 -15.72 1.09
C GLY A 39 -19.39 -15.84 2.58
N CYS A 40 -19.64 -14.81 3.39
CA CYS A 40 -19.56 -14.89 4.85
C CYS A 40 -20.71 -15.71 5.43
N GLU A 41 -20.41 -16.44 6.49
CA GLU A 41 -21.39 -17.08 7.35
C GLU A 41 -21.88 -16.06 8.37
N VAL A 42 -23.19 -16.03 8.58
CA VAL A 42 -23.86 -15.06 9.43
C VAL A 42 -24.85 -15.77 10.35
N ASP A 43 -25.02 -15.22 11.54
CA ASP A 43 -26.16 -15.48 12.40
C ASP A 43 -27.04 -14.23 12.42
N PHE A 44 -28.35 -14.37 12.29
CA PHE A 44 -29.28 -13.25 12.14
C PHE A 44 -30.67 -13.59 12.68
N GLU A 45 -31.44 -12.55 13.00
CA GLU A 45 -32.85 -12.68 13.34
C GLU A 45 -33.67 -12.50 12.05
N ALA A 46 -34.44 -13.53 11.69
CA ALA A 46 -35.39 -13.41 10.58
C ALA A 46 -36.68 -12.76 11.04
N SER A 47 -37.10 -11.73 10.32
CA SER A 47 -38.42 -11.14 10.38
C SER A 47 -39.00 -11.16 8.98
N GLU A 48 -39.95 -12.07 8.72
CA GLU A 48 -40.54 -12.31 7.39
C GLU A 48 -39.49 -12.71 6.34
N LYS A 49 -39.12 -11.79 5.43
CA LYS A 49 -38.08 -11.96 4.40
C LYS A 49 -36.91 -11.00 4.60
N VAL A 50 -36.81 -10.39 5.78
CA VAL A 50 -35.75 -9.45 6.14
C VAL A 50 -34.91 -10.04 7.27
N ALA A 51 -33.59 -9.94 7.15
CA ALA A 51 -32.65 -10.30 8.19
C ALA A 51 -32.28 -9.05 9.00
N LYS A 52 -32.38 -9.12 10.33
CA LYS A 52 -31.99 -8.08 11.28
C LYS A 52 -30.98 -8.63 12.28
N ASN A 53 -30.30 -7.73 13.01
CA ASN A 53 -29.33 -8.09 14.06
C ASN A 53 -28.31 -9.12 13.55
N ILE A 54 -27.70 -8.84 12.41
CA ILE A 54 -26.80 -9.76 11.70
C ILE A 54 -25.42 -9.72 12.34
N PHE A 55 -24.91 -10.89 12.69
CA PHE A 55 -23.54 -11.10 13.17
C PHE A 55 -22.79 -11.98 12.18
N ILE A 56 -21.64 -11.50 11.72
CA ILE A 56 -20.72 -12.30 10.91
C ILE A 56 -20.03 -13.30 11.85
N THR A 57 -20.27 -14.59 11.63
CA THR A 57 -19.80 -15.69 12.49
C THR A 57 -18.68 -16.52 11.88
N GLY A 58 -18.48 -16.45 10.56
CA GLY A 58 -17.46 -17.22 9.85
C GLY A 58 -17.24 -16.77 8.41
N GLY A 59 -16.18 -17.26 7.77
CA GLY A 59 -15.86 -16.97 6.37
C GLY A 59 -15.04 -15.69 6.16
N SER A 60 -13.74 -15.75 6.46
CA SER A 60 -12.79 -14.71 6.06
C SER A 60 -11.94 -15.20 4.89
N ILE A 61 -11.98 -14.45 3.78
CA ILE A 61 -11.20 -14.65 2.54
C ILE A 61 -11.70 -15.81 1.69
N ASN A 62 -12.85 -15.61 1.03
CA ASN A 62 -13.26 -16.46 -0.08
C ASN A 62 -12.51 -16.02 -1.34
N MET A 63 -11.77 -16.92 -2.01
CA MET A 63 -11.08 -16.64 -3.28
C MET A 63 -12.07 -16.17 -4.36
N ALA A 64 -13.33 -16.58 -4.25
CA ALA A 64 -14.45 -16.11 -5.07
C ALA A 64 -14.81 -14.62 -4.85
N ASN A 65 -14.42 -14.01 -3.73
CA ASN A 65 -14.64 -12.60 -3.39
C ASN A 65 -13.34 -11.75 -3.49
N LEU A 66 -12.26 -12.30 -4.05
CA LEU A 66 -11.00 -11.58 -4.22
C LEU A 66 -11.19 -10.36 -5.12
N GLN A 67 -11.98 -10.51 -6.20
CA GLN A 67 -12.31 -9.40 -7.09
C GLN A 67 -13.09 -8.30 -6.36
N GLY A 68 -14.04 -8.66 -5.49
CA GLY A 68 -14.80 -7.71 -4.67
C GLY A 68 -13.88 -6.94 -3.72
N GLN A 69 -13.00 -7.63 -3.00
CA GLN A 69 -12.02 -7.01 -2.09
C GLN A 69 -10.99 -6.13 -2.81
N LEU A 70 -10.63 -6.46 -4.05
CA LEU A 70 -9.73 -5.64 -4.87
C LEU A 70 -10.42 -4.38 -5.43
N MET A 71 -11.72 -4.45 -5.68
CA MET A 71 -12.52 -3.34 -6.22
C MET A 71 -13.07 -2.41 -5.14
N ALA A 72 -13.34 -2.91 -3.93
CA ALA A 72 -13.92 -2.14 -2.84
C ALA A 72 -12.92 -1.12 -2.23
N ASN A 73 -13.45 -0.03 -1.68
CA ASN A 73 -12.67 1.08 -1.11
C ASN A 73 -12.86 1.23 0.41
N ASP A 74 -13.39 0.21 1.07
CA ASP A 74 -13.48 0.17 2.52
C ASP A 74 -12.13 -0.14 3.18
N THR A 75 -12.03 0.07 4.49
CA THR A 75 -10.77 -0.03 5.23
C THR A 75 -10.15 -1.42 5.14
N GLN A 76 -10.95 -2.49 5.18
CA GLN A 76 -10.44 -3.85 5.10
C GLN A 76 -9.87 -4.15 3.72
N SER A 77 -10.54 -3.70 2.66
CA SER A 77 -10.04 -3.84 1.28
C SER A 77 -8.74 -3.06 1.07
N ILE A 78 -8.65 -1.84 1.61
CA ILE A 78 -7.43 -1.03 1.55
C ILE A 78 -6.28 -1.72 2.29
N ARG A 79 -6.55 -2.26 3.49
CA ARG A 79 -5.60 -3.08 4.26
C ARG A 79 -5.11 -4.28 3.46
N PHE A 80 -6.04 -5.01 2.86
CA PHE A 80 -5.72 -6.17 2.04
C PHE A 80 -4.82 -5.81 0.86
N LYS A 81 -5.13 -4.71 0.14
CA LYS A 81 -4.30 -4.22 -0.98
C LYS A 81 -2.88 -3.84 -0.53
N PHE A 82 -2.71 -3.17 0.61
CA PHE A 82 -1.38 -2.88 1.15
C PHE A 82 -0.61 -4.16 1.49
N LEU A 83 -1.20 -5.09 2.23
CA LEU A 83 -0.53 -6.35 2.60
C LEU A 83 -0.19 -7.21 1.37
N LEU A 84 -1.13 -7.33 0.42
CA LEU A 84 -0.90 -8.05 -0.83
C LEU A 84 0.18 -7.38 -1.67
N SER A 85 0.21 -6.05 -1.74
CA SER A 85 1.27 -5.32 -2.44
C SER A 85 2.65 -5.58 -1.88
N ILE A 86 2.79 -5.63 -0.54
CA ILE A 86 4.04 -5.98 0.13
C ILE A 86 4.41 -7.43 -0.23
N GLY A 87 3.48 -8.37 -0.10
CA GLY A 87 3.71 -9.77 -0.44
C GLY A 87 4.16 -9.98 -1.89
N LEU A 88 3.53 -9.31 -2.85
CA LEU A 88 3.89 -9.38 -4.27
C LEU A 88 5.24 -8.71 -4.56
N TYR A 89 5.53 -7.58 -3.92
CA TYR A 89 6.81 -6.90 -4.09
C TYR A 89 7.97 -7.75 -3.59
N PHE A 90 7.90 -8.25 -2.34
CA PHE A 90 8.97 -9.08 -1.79
C PHE A 90 9.03 -10.47 -2.44
N GLY A 91 7.88 -11.11 -2.67
CA GLY A 91 7.80 -12.38 -3.38
C GLY A 91 8.35 -12.29 -4.81
N GLY A 92 8.05 -11.20 -5.52
CA GLY A 92 8.60 -10.90 -6.84
C GLY A 92 10.12 -10.76 -6.83
N ASN A 93 10.69 -10.11 -5.81
CA ASN A 93 12.15 -10.01 -5.63
C ASN A 93 12.81 -11.38 -5.40
N PHE A 94 12.18 -12.29 -4.64
CA PHE A 94 12.70 -13.66 -4.48
C PHE A 94 12.63 -14.46 -5.79
N ILE A 95 11.55 -14.32 -6.55
CA ILE A 95 11.37 -15.00 -7.84
C ILE A 95 12.41 -14.51 -8.86
N PHE A 96 12.85 -13.25 -8.76
CA PHE A 96 13.90 -12.67 -9.60
C PHE A 96 15.25 -13.40 -9.52
N LEU A 97 15.49 -14.19 -8.46
CA LEU A 97 16.68 -15.03 -8.31
C LEU A 97 16.70 -16.25 -9.23
N ILE A 98 15.56 -16.60 -9.85
CA ILE A 98 15.46 -17.72 -10.80
C ILE A 98 15.93 -17.23 -12.18
N PRO A 99 16.96 -17.84 -12.79
CA PRO A 99 17.44 -17.45 -14.11
C PRO A 99 16.33 -17.54 -15.17
N PHE A 100 16.27 -16.55 -16.07
CA PHE A 100 15.33 -16.41 -17.20
C PHE A 100 13.84 -16.26 -16.82
N LEU A 101 13.26 -17.20 -16.06
CA LEU A 101 11.86 -17.14 -15.60
C LEU A 101 11.64 -16.03 -14.55
N GLY A 102 12.64 -15.79 -13.70
CA GLY A 102 12.55 -14.83 -12.62
C GLY A 102 12.45 -13.38 -13.08
N TRP A 103 13.10 -13.04 -14.19
CA TRP A 103 13.05 -11.69 -14.75
C TRP A 103 11.64 -11.30 -15.20
N VAL A 104 10.98 -12.20 -15.93
CA VAL A 104 9.63 -11.95 -16.46
C VAL A 104 8.60 -12.06 -15.33
N LEU A 105 8.57 -13.18 -14.60
CA LEU A 105 7.56 -13.39 -13.56
C LEU A 105 7.76 -12.46 -12.36
N GLY A 106 9.00 -12.27 -11.92
CA GLY A 106 9.33 -11.33 -10.85
C GLY A 106 8.99 -9.89 -11.22
N GLY A 107 9.31 -9.48 -12.46
CA GLY A 107 8.93 -8.16 -12.98
C GLY A 107 7.41 -7.94 -12.97
N VAL A 108 6.64 -8.91 -13.46
CA VAL A 108 5.17 -8.84 -13.46
C VAL A 108 4.61 -8.73 -12.04
N LEU A 109 5.14 -9.51 -11.09
CA LEU A 109 4.68 -9.47 -9.70
C LEU A 109 5.01 -8.15 -9.01
N ILE A 110 6.20 -7.58 -9.27
CA ILE A 110 6.59 -6.27 -8.75
C ILE A 110 5.66 -5.18 -9.31
N ILE A 111 5.35 -5.21 -10.60
CA ILE A 111 4.41 -4.26 -11.23
C ILE A 111 3.01 -4.42 -10.63
N ALA A 112 2.52 -5.65 -10.49
CA ALA A 112 1.22 -5.93 -9.87
C ALA A 112 1.17 -5.43 -8.41
N GLY A 113 2.23 -5.67 -7.64
CA GLY A 113 2.38 -5.15 -6.29
C GLY A 113 2.34 -3.61 -6.26
N PHE A 114 3.05 -2.95 -7.16
CA PHE A 114 3.04 -1.50 -7.27
C PHE A 114 1.65 -0.95 -7.61
N VAL A 115 0.93 -1.55 -8.57
CA VAL A 115 -0.43 -1.14 -8.93
C VAL A 115 -1.37 -1.28 -7.73
N LEU A 116 -1.31 -2.39 -6.98
CA LEU A 116 -2.11 -2.57 -5.78
C LEU A 116 -1.78 -1.54 -4.69
N PHE A 117 -0.50 -1.20 -4.53
CA PHE A 117 -0.08 -0.15 -3.59
C PHE A 117 -0.70 1.21 -3.98
N VAL A 118 -0.65 1.57 -5.26
CA VAL A 118 -1.28 2.81 -5.77
C VAL A 118 -2.79 2.81 -5.51
N LEU A 119 -3.47 1.69 -5.78
CA LEU A 119 -4.91 1.57 -5.49
C LEU A 119 -5.22 1.69 -3.99
N ALA A 120 -4.39 1.12 -3.13
CA ALA A 120 -4.51 1.25 -1.68
C ALA A 120 -4.33 2.72 -1.22
N VAL A 121 -3.34 3.42 -1.77
CA VAL A 121 -3.11 4.85 -1.50
C VAL A 121 -4.30 5.70 -1.99
N LEU A 122 -4.83 5.44 -3.18
CA LEU A 122 -6.01 6.13 -3.71
C LEU A 122 -7.26 5.87 -2.87
N GLY A 123 -7.48 4.63 -2.44
CA GLY A 123 -8.54 4.26 -1.51
C GLY A 123 -8.39 5.04 -0.19
N THR A 124 -7.18 5.04 0.38
CA THR A 124 -6.88 5.78 1.61
C THR A 124 -7.13 7.27 1.44
N LYS A 125 -6.71 7.87 0.33
CA LYS A 125 -6.95 9.29 0.01
C LYS A 125 -8.45 9.61 -0.07
N ARG A 126 -9.24 8.74 -0.69
CA ARG A 126 -10.70 8.91 -0.78
C ARG A 126 -11.37 8.81 0.59
N THR A 127 -11.03 7.79 1.37
CA THR A 127 -11.65 7.54 2.68
C THR A 127 -11.24 8.57 3.74
N SER A 128 -9.99 9.04 3.68
CA SER A 128 -9.48 10.07 4.60
C SER A 128 -9.77 11.50 4.17
N GLU A 129 -10.24 11.71 2.94
CA GLU A 129 -10.39 13.04 2.32
C GLU A 129 -9.10 13.88 2.35
N SER A 130 -7.93 13.22 2.43
CA SER A 130 -6.65 13.92 2.47
C SER A 130 -6.34 14.62 1.13
N PRO A 131 -6.02 15.93 1.15
CA PRO A 131 -5.58 16.66 -0.05
C PRO A 131 -4.11 16.40 -0.41
N THR A 132 -3.26 15.99 0.54
CA THR A 132 -1.80 15.93 0.33
C THR A 132 -1.24 14.52 0.22
N LEU A 133 -1.94 13.47 0.68
CA LEU A 133 -1.41 12.10 0.74
C LEU A 133 -1.00 11.58 -0.63
N PHE A 134 -1.91 11.58 -1.60
CA PHE A 134 -1.61 11.15 -2.96
C PHE A 134 -0.64 12.10 -3.68
N LYS A 135 -0.73 13.41 -3.41
CA LYS A 135 0.17 14.42 -3.98
C LYS A 135 1.62 14.15 -3.58
N ASN A 136 1.89 13.93 -2.29
CA ASN A 136 3.23 13.67 -1.76
C ASN A 136 3.79 12.34 -2.29
N PHE A 137 2.94 11.31 -2.41
CA PHE A 137 3.32 10.04 -3.04
C PHE A 137 3.78 10.24 -4.50
N ILE A 138 2.98 10.90 -5.33
CA ILE A 138 3.35 11.16 -6.74
C ILE A 138 4.58 12.06 -6.85
N LEU A 139 4.69 13.10 -6.01
CA LEU A 139 5.85 13.97 -6.00
C LEU A 139 7.14 13.22 -5.64
N SER A 140 7.11 12.30 -4.67
CA SER A 140 8.30 11.51 -4.33
C SER A 140 8.82 10.68 -5.51
N ILE A 141 7.91 10.12 -6.32
CA ILE A 141 8.27 9.31 -7.49
C ILE A 141 8.75 10.22 -8.63
N ALA A 142 7.97 11.25 -8.95
CA ALA A 142 8.25 12.16 -10.06
C ALA A 142 9.60 12.87 -9.89
N VAL A 143 9.93 13.33 -8.68
CA VAL A 143 11.20 14.01 -8.40
C VAL A 143 12.40 13.08 -8.64
N VAL A 144 12.35 11.83 -8.16
CA VAL A 144 13.42 10.85 -8.40
C VAL A 144 13.54 10.51 -9.88
N VAL A 145 12.42 10.31 -10.58
CA VAL A 145 12.44 10.00 -12.02
C VAL A 145 13.07 11.15 -12.82
N VAL A 146 12.66 12.39 -12.56
CA VAL A 146 13.25 13.58 -13.22
C VAL A 146 14.73 13.71 -12.90
N ALA A 147 15.12 13.54 -11.63
CA ALA A 147 16.52 13.60 -11.23
C ALA A 147 17.37 12.51 -11.90
N LEU A 148 16.87 11.28 -12.00
CA LEU A 148 17.54 10.17 -12.70
C LEU A 148 17.68 10.45 -14.19
N ILE A 149 16.64 10.95 -14.86
CA ILE A 149 16.69 11.28 -16.29
C ILE A 149 17.74 12.36 -16.54
N LEU A 150 17.72 13.44 -15.77
CA LEU A 150 18.69 14.51 -15.91
C LEU A 150 20.11 14.01 -15.62
N ALA A 151 20.30 13.23 -14.55
CA ALA A 151 21.59 12.65 -14.23
C ALA A 151 22.10 11.69 -15.32
N MET A 152 21.22 10.92 -15.98
CA MET A 152 21.60 10.08 -17.11
C MET A 152 22.03 10.90 -18.33
N ILE A 153 21.37 12.03 -18.60
CA ILE A 153 21.77 12.93 -19.70
C ILE A 153 23.17 13.49 -19.43
N PHE A 154 23.38 14.10 -18.26
CA PHE A 154 24.68 14.69 -17.91
C PHE A 154 25.79 13.65 -17.65
N GLY A 155 25.44 12.47 -17.13
CA GLY A 155 26.35 11.35 -16.95
C GLY A 155 26.73 10.68 -18.27
N GLY A 156 25.80 10.59 -19.21
CA GLY A 156 26.06 10.11 -20.57
C GLY A 156 26.99 11.04 -21.33
N THR A 157 26.77 12.36 -21.24
CA THR A 157 27.72 13.33 -21.82
C THR A 157 29.08 13.31 -21.12
N ALA A 158 29.11 13.07 -19.80
CA ALA A 158 30.35 12.89 -19.05
C ALA A 158 31.17 11.69 -19.56
N LEU A 159 30.51 10.56 -19.79
CA LEU A 159 31.14 9.35 -20.33
C LEU A 159 31.73 9.60 -21.72
N LEU A 160 30.97 10.23 -22.62
CA LEU A 160 31.42 10.55 -23.97
C LEU A 160 32.57 11.57 -23.98
N GLY A 161 32.50 12.60 -23.13
CA GLY A 161 33.57 13.59 -22.96
C GLY A 161 34.85 12.98 -22.37
N GLY A 162 34.71 12.07 -21.40
CA GLY A 162 35.83 11.32 -20.83
C GLY A 162 36.52 10.42 -21.85
N MET A 163 35.75 9.76 -22.72
CA MET A 163 36.30 8.98 -23.84
C MET A 163 36.99 9.86 -24.90
N ALA A 164 36.52 11.10 -25.07
CA ALA A 164 37.10 12.09 -25.96
C ALA A 164 38.28 12.88 -25.33
N TYR A 165 38.69 12.55 -24.10
CA TYR A 165 39.68 13.31 -23.31
C TYR A 165 39.39 14.81 -23.23
N SER A 166 38.11 15.20 -23.25
CA SER A 166 37.70 16.60 -23.11
C SER A 166 37.45 16.96 -21.63
N SER A 167 37.68 18.23 -21.29
CA SER A 167 37.36 18.77 -19.96
C SER A 167 35.86 18.72 -19.63
N ASP A 168 35.01 18.61 -20.66
CA ASP A 168 33.56 18.54 -20.53
C ASP A 168 33.10 17.25 -19.83
N GLY A 169 33.91 16.19 -19.89
CA GLY A 169 33.68 14.93 -19.19
C GLY A 169 33.59 15.10 -17.67
N GLY A 170 34.49 15.90 -17.10
CA GLY A 170 34.53 16.17 -15.66
C GLY A 170 33.34 16.99 -15.19
N PHE A 171 32.94 18.00 -15.97
CA PHE A 171 31.79 18.85 -15.64
C PHE A 171 30.48 18.06 -15.64
N GLY A 172 30.23 17.24 -16.66
CA GLY A 172 29.02 16.41 -16.74
C GLY A 172 28.87 15.46 -15.55
N LEU A 173 29.98 14.86 -15.09
CA LEU A 173 29.98 13.95 -13.95
C LEU A 173 29.58 14.67 -12.66
N VAL A 174 30.17 15.84 -12.38
CA VAL A 174 29.86 16.64 -11.19
C VAL A 174 28.39 17.05 -11.17
N VAL A 175 27.86 17.53 -12.31
CA VAL A 175 26.45 17.92 -12.43
C VAL A 175 25.53 16.72 -12.20
N ALA A 176 25.82 15.56 -12.80
CA ALA A 176 25.04 14.34 -12.62
C ALA A 176 24.98 13.92 -11.13
N VAL A 177 26.12 13.95 -10.43
CA VAL A 177 26.19 13.61 -9.00
C VAL A 177 25.36 14.58 -8.16
N ILE A 178 25.47 15.89 -8.40
CA ILE A 178 24.69 16.90 -7.67
C ILE A 178 23.19 16.69 -7.88
N LEU A 179 22.77 16.43 -9.12
CA LEU A 179 21.36 16.15 -9.44
C LEU A 179 20.84 14.91 -8.72
N LEU A 180 21.63 13.84 -8.65
CA LEU A 180 21.26 12.63 -7.90
C LEU A 180 21.13 12.91 -6.40
N ILE A 181 22.06 13.66 -5.81
CA ILE A 181 22.02 14.00 -4.38
C ILE A 181 20.79 14.86 -4.07
N VAL A 182 20.63 15.98 -4.77
CA VAL A 182 19.52 16.93 -4.55
C VAL A 182 18.18 16.27 -4.83
N GLY A 183 18.07 15.54 -5.94
CA GLY A 183 16.87 14.81 -6.31
C GLY A 183 16.49 13.73 -5.29
N SER A 184 17.48 12.96 -4.80
CA SER A 184 17.24 11.94 -3.77
C SER A 184 16.78 12.57 -2.46
N ILE A 185 17.40 13.66 -2.00
CA ILE A 185 16.98 14.38 -0.80
C ILE A 185 15.55 14.91 -0.95
N ALA A 186 15.24 15.56 -2.07
CA ALA A 186 13.91 16.11 -2.33
C ALA A 186 12.84 15.00 -2.37
N ALA A 187 13.12 13.88 -3.04
CA ALA A 187 12.22 12.73 -3.06
C ALA A 187 12.04 12.10 -1.67
N LEU A 188 13.10 12.00 -0.87
CA LEU A 188 13.03 11.52 0.51
C LEU A 188 12.15 12.42 1.37
N VAL A 189 12.22 13.74 1.21
CA VAL A 189 11.34 14.68 1.92
C VAL A 189 9.88 14.44 1.57
N TYR A 190 9.53 14.32 0.28
CA TYR A 190 8.15 14.02 -0.11
C TYR A 190 7.69 12.64 0.34
N ASN A 191 8.58 11.65 0.33
CA ASN A 191 8.28 10.31 0.81
C ASN A 191 8.04 10.29 2.34
N LEU A 192 8.84 11.05 3.09
CA LEU A 192 8.64 11.27 4.53
C LEU A 192 7.29 11.93 4.80
N LEU A 193 6.94 12.97 4.05
CA LEU A 193 5.63 13.65 4.18
C LEU A 193 4.48 12.70 3.86
N PHE A 194 4.65 11.83 2.87
CA PHE A 194 3.70 10.77 2.54
C PHE A 194 3.53 9.77 3.69
N PHE A 195 4.62 9.18 4.20
CA PHE A 195 4.55 8.20 5.29
C PHE A 195 4.06 8.79 6.60
N ARG A 196 4.40 10.05 6.90
CA ARG A 196 3.87 10.77 8.08
C ARG A 196 2.36 10.93 7.98
N GLU A 197 1.87 11.32 6.81
CA GLU A 197 0.43 11.49 6.58
C GLU A 197 -0.29 10.14 6.57
N LEU A 198 0.30 9.11 5.97
CA LEU A 198 -0.24 7.75 5.97
C LEU A 198 -0.33 7.19 7.39
N ALA A 199 0.73 7.34 8.20
CA ALA A 199 0.75 6.90 9.60
C ALA A 199 -0.32 7.62 10.44
N PHE A 200 -0.51 8.92 10.21
CA PHE A 200 -1.55 9.70 10.88
C PHE A 200 -2.97 9.24 10.49
N VAL A 201 -3.23 9.11 9.19
CA VAL A 201 -4.55 8.74 8.65
C VAL A 201 -4.93 7.30 9.00
N THR A 202 -3.96 6.39 9.02
CA THR A 202 -4.19 4.99 9.41
C THR A 202 -4.14 4.77 10.92
N GLU A 203 -3.75 5.78 11.69
CA GLU A 203 -3.50 5.73 13.14
C GLU A 203 -2.41 4.71 13.54
N GLN A 204 -1.45 4.47 12.65
CA GLN A 204 -0.40 3.45 12.82
C GLN A 204 1.00 4.06 12.82
N LYS A 205 1.54 4.26 14.03
CA LYS A 205 2.89 4.80 14.22
C LYS A 205 3.98 3.93 13.60
N PHE A 206 3.76 2.62 13.54
CA PHE A 206 4.74 1.67 13.00
C PHE A 206 5.11 1.95 11.54
N LEU A 207 4.23 2.56 10.75
CA LEU A 207 4.53 2.92 9.35
C LEU A 207 5.63 3.99 9.25
N LEU A 208 5.62 4.98 10.15
CA LEU A 208 6.63 6.03 10.20
C LEU A 208 7.96 5.49 10.77
N TRP A 209 7.90 4.68 11.83
CA TRP A 209 9.07 4.02 12.40
C TRP A 209 9.75 3.07 11.41
N ALA A 210 8.96 2.32 10.64
CA ALA A 210 9.47 1.48 9.55
C ALA A 210 10.20 2.31 8.48
N PHE A 211 9.66 3.49 8.13
CA PHE A 211 10.31 4.38 7.18
C PHE A 211 11.68 4.86 7.70
N TYR A 212 11.76 5.30 8.96
CA TYR A 212 13.05 5.67 9.58
C TYR A 212 14.03 4.50 9.65
N ALA A 213 13.56 3.32 10.06
CA ALA A 213 14.38 2.11 10.10
C ALA A 213 14.87 1.74 8.69
N ASN A 214 14.07 1.92 7.64
CA ASN A 214 14.47 1.66 6.27
C ASN A 214 15.58 2.62 5.80
N ILE A 215 15.52 3.90 6.16
CA ILE A 215 16.58 4.87 5.85
C ILE A 215 17.89 4.48 6.56
N ILE A 216 17.83 4.25 7.87
CA ILE A 216 19.00 3.87 8.68
C ILE A 216 19.58 2.55 8.17
N GLY A 217 18.72 1.58 7.88
CA GLY A 217 19.09 0.30 7.30
C GLY A 217 19.75 0.44 5.95
N SER A 218 19.23 1.29 5.06
CA SER A 218 19.83 1.52 3.74
C SER A 218 21.23 2.16 3.84
N ILE A 219 21.42 3.13 4.73
CA ILE A 219 22.72 3.78 4.95
C ILE A 219 23.74 2.77 5.53
N THR A 220 23.32 1.95 6.49
CA THR A 220 24.19 0.97 7.16
C THR A 220 24.34 -0.35 6.38
N ALA A 221 23.55 -0.57 5.32
CA ALA A 221 23.66 -1.75 4.47
C ALA A 221 24.95 -1.77 3.65
N VAL A 222 25.56 -0.60 3.41
CA VAL A 222 26.86 -0.44 2.74
C VAL A 222 27.98 -1.22 3.48
N ILE A 223 27.84 -1.37 4.81
CA ILE A 223 28.76 -2.14 5.65
C ILE A 223 28.14 -3.47 6.13
N PHE A 224 27.12 -3.98 5.42
CA PHE A 224 26.39 -5.22 5.67
C PHE A 224 25.60 -5.33 7.00
N ILE A 225 25.72 -4.37 7.92
CA ILE A 225 24.97 -4.36 9.18
C ILE A 225 23.48 -4.01 8.95
N GLY A 226 23.23 -3.10 8.01
CA GLY A 226 21.90 -2.54 7.77
C GLY A 226 20.85 -3.51 7.25
N TRP A 227 21.24 -4.67 6.73
CA TRP A 227 20.30 -5.68 6.24
C TRP A 227 19.33 -6.17 7.33
N LEU A 228 19.81 -6.34 8.57
CA LEU A 228 18.93 -6.71 9.70
C LEU A 228 17.92 -5.61 10.03
N VAL A 229 18.35 -4.34 9.93
CA VAL A 229 17.49 -3.18 10.17
C VAL A 229 16.43 -3.04 9.06
N ILE A 230 16.78 -3.34 7.81
CA ILE A 230 15.84 -3.38 6.69
C ILE A 230 14.78 -4.48 6.90
N VAL A 231 15.17 -5.66 7.40
CA VAL A 231 14.21 -6.72 7.74
C VAL A 231 13.29 -6.28 8.89
N ALA A 232 13.82 -5.63 9.92
CA ALA A 232 13.00 -5.06 11.00
C ALA A 232 12.02 -4.00 10.47
N ALA A 233 12.45 -3.15 9.53
CA ALA A 233 11.59 -2.17 8.88
C ALA A 233 10.44 -2.83 8.11
N LEU A 234 10.71 -3.93 7.40
CA LEU A 234 9.68 -4.72 6.72
C LEU A 234 8.64 -5.27 7.70
N ILE A 235 9.08 -5.84 8.82
CA ILE A 235 8.19 -6.37 9.85
C ILE A 235 7.30 -5.25 10.39
N LEU A 236 7.85 -4.06 10.65
CA LEU A 236 7.08 -2.90 11.09
C LEU A 236 6.05 -2.41 10.06
N TRP A 237 6.37 -2.46 8.75
CA TRP A 237 5.38 -2.18 7.70
C TRP A 237 4.23 -3.18 7.71
N ILE A 238 4.54 -4.48 7.78
CA ILE A 238 3.51 -5.53 7.82
C ILE A 238 2.62 -5.35 9.05
N ILE A 239 3.22 -5.13 10.23
CA ILE A 239 2.48 -4.88 11.47
C ILE A 239 1.62 -3.62 11.36
N GLY A 240 2.17 -2.53 10.81
CA GLY A 240 1.44 -1.27 10.64
C GLY A 240 0.18 -1.45 9.83
N PHE A 241 0.26 -2.06 8.65
CA PHE A 241 -0.94 -2.30 7.84
C PHE A 241 -1.84 -3.39 8.44
N TYR A 242 -1.28 -4.39 9.10
CA TYR A 242 -2.08 -5.42 9.77
C TYR A 242 -2.87 -4.87 10.97
N GLN A 243 -2.36 -3.86 11.69
CA GLN A 243 -3.08 -3.27 12.81
C GLN A 243 -4.05 -2.16 12.39
N MET A 244 -4.09 -1.79 11.11
CA MET A 244 -5.03 -0.80 10.59
C MET A 244 -6.46 -1.29 10.76
N LYS A 245 -7.22 -0.59 11.61
CA LYS A 245 -8.65 -0.84 11.87
C LYS A 245 -9.55 0.18 11.18
N ASN A 246 -9.16 1.45 11.25
CA ASN A 246 -9.93 2.57 10.73
C ASN A 246 -9.03 3.50 9.91
N ILE A 247 -9.66 4.30 9.06
CA ILE A 247 -9.01 5.38 8.32
C ILE A 247 -9.64 6.69 8.81
N ARG A 248 -8.84 7.48 9.51
CA ARG A 248 -9.25 8.78 10.04
C ARG A 248 -9.42 9.80 8.91
N LYS A 249 -10.48 10.60 8.99
CA LYS A 249 -10.65 11.78 8.12
C LYS A 249 -9.69 12.88 8.51
N ARG A 250 -9.12 13.55 7.51
CA ARG A 250 -8.20 14.65 7.69
C ARG A 250 -8.94 15.98 7.71
N THR A 251 -8.68 16.79 8.72
CA THR A 251 -9.17 18.16 8.84
C THR A 251 -8.03 19.16 8.65
N ALA A 252 -8.35 20.41 8.29
CA ALA A 252 -7.36 21.45 8.04
C ALA A 252 -6.58 21.86 9.30
N THR A 253 -7.13 21.60 10.49
CA THR A 253 -6.54 21.93 11.79
C THR A 253 -5.67 20.81 12.37
N ASP A 254 -5.60 19.65 11.70
CA ASP A 254 -4.86 18.51 12.21
C ASP A 254 -3.34 18.75 12.16
N VAL A 255 -2.72 18.68 13.33
CA VAL A 255 -1.26 18.66 13.44
C VAL A 255 -0.78 17.22 13.30
N MET A 256 -0.14 16.92 12.16
CA MET A 256 0.47 15.61 11.92
C MET A 256 1.65 15.41 12.86
N PRO A 257 1.64 14.39 13.73
CA PRO A 257 2.71 14.22 14.68
C PRO A 257 3.93 13.55 14.04
N TRP A 258 5.08 13.74 14.68
CA TRP A 258 6.39 13.19 14.29
C TRP A 258 6.81 12.00 15.18
N PHE A 259 5.81 11.38 15.81
CA PHE A 259 5.90 10.36 16.87
C PHE A 259 6.78 9.14 16.54
#